data_AF-A0A7X3CQP6-F1
#
_entry.id   AF-A0A7X3CQP6-F1
#
_cell.length_a   1.000
_cell.length_b   1.000
_cell.length_c   1.000
_cell.angle_alpha   90.00
_cell.angle_beta   90.00
_cell.angle_gamma   90.00
#
_symmetry.space_group_name_H-M   'P 1'
#
loop_
_entity.id
_entity.type
_entity.pdbx_description
1 polymer ?
#
loop_
_entity_poly.entity_id
_entity_poly.type
_entity_poly.pdbx_seq_one_letter_code
_entity_poly.pdbx_strand_id
1 'polypeptide(L)' 'MPLIAYYIIFATIMLVAVISTILVGISKKNKEGNPQYDTKTKGNWSRLSWIYIFFIVLGYVALILYIVNTNS' A
#
# COMPACT_ATOMS: atom_id res chain seq x y z
N MET A 1 3.58 24.76 0.22
CA MET A 1 2.51 24.01 -0.48
C MET A 1 1.27 23.97 0.41
N PRO A 2 0.05 24.11 -0.12
CA PRO A 2 -1.15 24.01 0.69
C PRO A 2 -1.31 22.58 1.23
N LEU A 3 -1.94 22.40 2.41
CA LEU A 3 -2.17 21.08 3.04
C LEU A 3 -2.80 20.07 2.07
N ILE A 4 -3.72 20.55 1.24
CA ILE A 4 -4.38 19.75 0.20
C ILE A 4 -3.38 19.10 -0.77
N ALA A 5 -2.28 19.77 -1.09
CA ALA A 5 -1.27 19.23 -2.00
C ALA A 5 -0.54 18.03 -1.37
N TYR A 6 -0.21 18.09 -0.07
CA TYR A 6 0.41 16.95 0.62
C TYR A 6 -0.53 15.74 0.67
N TYR A 7 -1.83 15.97 0.90
CA TYR A 7 -2.84 14.90 0.88
C TYR A 7 -3.00 14.28 -0.51
N ILE A 8 -3.04 15.09 -1.57
CA ILE A 8 -3.16 14.60 -2.96
C ILE A 8 -1.93 13.74 -3.32
N ILE A 9 -0.72 14.23 -3.01
CA ILE A 9 0.52 13.49 -3.30
C ILE A 9 0.55 12.17 -2.54
N PHE A 10 0.26 12.21 -1.24
CA PHE A 10 0.24 11.01 -0.40
C PHE A 10 -0.80 9.99 -0.90
N ALA A 11 -2.04 10.43 -1.17
CA ALA A 11 -3.08 9.56 -1.71
C ALA A 11 -2.69 8.94 -3.06
N THR A 12 -2.04 9.71 -3.93
CA THR A 12 -1.54 9.22 -5.22
C THR A 12 -0.49 8.12 -5.03
N ILE A 13 0.48 8.32 -4.12
CA ILE A 13 1.49 7.31 -3.79
C ILE A 13 0.84 6.03 -3.27
N MET A 14 -0.12 6.17 -2.34
CA MET A 14 -0.84 5.03 -1.77
C MET A 14 -1.65 4.27 -2.83
N LEU A 15 -2.34 4.99 -3.73
CA LEU A 15 -3.10 4.39 -4.82
C LEU A 15 -2.18 3.58 -5.74
N VAL A 16 -1.04 4.16 -6.16
CA VAL A 16 -0.06 3.48 -7.01
C VAL A 16 0.47 2.22 -6.32
N ALA A 17 0.83 2.29 -5.04
CA ALA A 17 1.33 1.14 -4.29
C ALA A 17 0.31 -0.03 -4.24
N VAL A 18 -0.95 0.29 -3.96
CA VAL A 18 -2.06 -0.70 -3.94
C VAL A 18 -2.23 -1.34 -5.32
N ILE A 19 -2.35 -0.52 -6.37
CA ILE A 19 -2.54 -1.00 -7.74
C ILE A 19 -1.38 -1.88 -8.17
N SER A 20 -0.14 -1.44 -7.98
CA SER A 20 1.06 -2.21 -8.33
C SER A 20 1.08 -3.57 -7.63
N THR A 21 0.68 -3.63 -6.36
CA THR A 21 0.65 -4.90 -5.61
C THR A 21 -0.42 -5.84 -6.15
N ILE A 22 -1.62 -5.33 -6.44
CA ILE A 22 -2.68 -6.15 -7.03
C ILE A 22 -2.21 -6.71 -8.38
N LEU A 23 -1.61 -5.86 -9.23
CA LEU A 23 -1.08 -6.26 -10.53
C LEU A 23 -0.01 -7.34 -10.41
N VAL A 24 0.89 -7.23 -9.43
CA VAL A 24 1.89 -8.28 -9.14
C VAL A 24 1.21 -9.56 -8.68
N GLY A 25 0.24 -9.47 -7.76
CA GLY A 25 -0.48 -10.62 -7.21
C GLY A 25 -1.25 -11.43 -8.27
N ILE A 26 -1.82 -10.75 -9.28
CA ILE A 26 -2.54 -11.40 -10.39
C ILE A 26 -1.65 -11.71 -11.61
N SER A 27 -0.38 -11.29 -11.59
CA SER A 27 0.50 -11.44 -12.75
C SER A 27 0.71 -12.91 -13.11
N LYS A 28 0.79 -13.21 -14.42
CA LYS A 28 1.05 -14.57 -14.93
C LYS A 28 2.32 -15.16 -14.32
N LYS A 29 3.37 -14.34 -14.19
CA LYS A 29 4.64 -14.72 -13.55
C LYS A 29 4.47 -15.16 -12.09
N ASN A 30 3.61 -14.49 -11.32
CA ASN A 30 3.30 -14.89 -9.95
C ASN A 30 2.56 -16.24 -9.91
N LYS A 31 1.63 -16.45 -10.84
CA LYS A 31 0.88 -17.71 -10.97
C LYS A 31 1.74 -18.89 -11.45
N GLU A 32 2.65 -18.66 -12.38
CA GLU A 32 3.59 -19.69 -12.87
C GLU A 32 4.58 -20.12 -11.79
N GLY A 33 5.10 -19.16 -11.00
CA GLY A 33 6.00 -19.45 -9.88
C GLY A 33 5.33 -20.08 -8.67
N ASN A 34 4.00 -19.91 -8.52
CA ASN A 34 3.22 -20.53 -7.47
C ASN A 34 1.83 -20.95 -7.99
N PRO A 35 1.71 -22.14 -8.63
CA PRO A 35 0.45 -22.61 -9.19
C PRO A 35 -0.67 -22.81 -8.16
N GLN A 36 -0.30 -22.97 -6.87
CA GLN A 36 -1.23 -23.10 -5.74
C GLN A 36 -1.55 -21.75 -5.07
N TYR A 37 -1.09 -20.63 -5.64
CA TYR A 37 -1.35 -19.29 -5.11
C TYR A 37 -2.85 -19.00 -5.02
N ASP A 38 -3.60 -19.42 -6.05
CA ASP A 38 -5.04 -19.22 -6.13
C ASP A 38 -5.81 -20.11 -5.14
N THR A 39 -5.27 -21.27 -4.76
CA THR A 39 -5.92 -22.21 -3.82
C THR A 39 -5.73 -21.82 -2.35
N LYS A 40 -4.70 -21.03 -2.03
CA LYS A 40 -4.43 -20.47 -0.69
C LYS A 40 -4.86 -19.01 -0.55
N THR A 41 -5.85 -18.58 -1.33
CA THR A 41 -6.34 -17.20 -1.42
C THR A 41 -6.61 -16.61 -0.02
N LYS A 42 -7.34 -17.29 0.86
CA LYS A 42 -7.69 -16.75 2.19
C LYS A 42 -6.47 -16.37 3.05
N GLY A 43 -5.46 -17.23 3.12
CA GLY A 43 -4.26 -16.99 3.94
C GLY A 43 -3.35 -15.90 3.35
N ASN A 44 -3.15 -15.94 2.04
CA ASN A 44 -2.32 -14.95 1.34
C ASN A 44 -2.94 -13.55 1.42
N TRP A 45 -4.25 -13.44 1.21
CA TRP A 45 -4.97 -12.18 1.32
C TRP A 45 -5.01 -11.64 2.75
N SER A 46 -5.19 -12.50 3.77
CA SER A 46 -5.14 -12.05 5.17
C SER A 46 -3.78 -11.48 5.56
N ARG A 47 -2.69 -12.15 5.18
CA ARG A 47 -1.33 -11.67 5.47
C ARG A 47 -1.02 -10.37 4.72
N LEU A 48 -1.45 -10.28 3.46
CA LEU A 48 -1.30 -9.08 2.65
C LEU A 48 -2.06 -7.91 3.26
N SER A 49 -3.32 -8.10 3.69
CA SER A 49 -4.12 -7.07 4.36
C SER A 49 -3.44 -6.53 5.63
N TRP A 50 -2.84 -7.39 6.46
CA TRP A 50 -2.12 -6.96 7.66
C TRP A 50 -0.89 -6.11 7.34
N ILE A 51 -0.11 -6.51 6.34
CA ILE A 51 1.03 -5.74 5.85
C ILE A 51 0.56 -4.35 5.38
N TYR A 52 -0.54 -4.31 4.63
CA TYR A 52 -1.12 -3.06 4.15
C TYR A 52 -1.57 -2.14 5.27
N ILE A 53 -2.34 -2.65 6.24
CA ILE A 53 -2.79 -1.85 7.39
C ILE A 53 -1.58 -1.26 8.12
N PHE A 54 -0.54 -2.07 8.36
CA PHE A 54 0.67 -1.61 9.04
C PHE A 54 1.36 -0.47 8.29
N PHE A 55 1.61 -0.62 7.00
CA PHE A 55 2.28 0.42 6.21
C PHE A 55 1.41 1.65 5.95
N ILE A 56 0.09 1.50 5.82
CA ILE A 56 -0.83 2.64 5.75
C ILE A 56 -0.73 3.48 7.02
N VAL A 57 -0.79 2.84 8.19
CA VAL A 57 -0.68 3.53 9.49
C VAL A 57 0.67 4.26 9.60
N LEU A 58 1.77 3.59 9.28
CA LEU A 58 3.09 4.23 9.28
C LEU A 58 3.18 5.41 8.30
N GLY A 59 2.60 5.28 7.11
CA GLY A 59 2.54 6.36 6.13
C GLY A 59 1.80 7.59 6.66
N TYR A 60 0.66 7.39 7.33
CA TYR A 60 -0.08 8.48 7.97
C TYR A 60 0.70 9.12 9.11
N VAL A 61 1.36 8.33 9.96
CA VAL A 61 2.23 8.85 11.02
C VAL A 61 3.34 9.71 10.44
N ALA A 62 4.03 9.23 9.39
CA ALA A 62 5.08 9.98 8.72
C ALA A 62 4.58 11.29 8.10
N LEU A 63 3.41 11.26 7.44
CA LEU A 63 2.78 12.44 6.87
C LEU A 63 2.42 13.48 7.95
N ILE A 64 1.84 13.05 9.06
CA ILE A 64 1.47 13.93 10.17
C ILE A 64 2.71 14.57 10.78
N LEU A 65 3.75 13.77 11.07
CA LEU A 65 5.02 14.28 11.60
C LEU A 65 5.66 15.30 10.66
N TYR A 66 5.68 15.01 9.37
CA TYR A 66 6.18 15.94 8.36
C TYR A 66 5.39 17.25 8.38
N ILE A 67 4.06 17.19 8.32
CA ILE A 67 3.20 18.39 8.36
C ILE A 67 3.44 19.18 9.64
N VAL A 68 3.44 18.56 10.82
CA VAL A 68 3.66 19.25 12.10
C VAL A 68 5.02 19.94 12.13
N ASN A 69 6.09 19.23 11.77
CA ASN A 69 7.45 19.79 11.76
C ASN A 69 7.62 20.94 10.75
N THR A 70 6.90 20.92 9.62
CA THR A 70 7.02 21.98 8.60
C THR A 70 6.16 23.21 8.91
N ASN A 71 5.20 23.10 9.83
CA ASN A 71 4.31 24.20 10.24
C ASN A 71 4.66 24.76 11.65
N SER A 72 5.71 24.22 12.30
CA SER A 72 6.27 24.74 13.55
C SER A 72 7.42 25.70 13.25
#